data_AF-A0A369S276-F1
#
_entry.id   AF-A0A369S276-F1
#
_cell.length_a   1.000
_cell.length_b   1.000
_cell.length_c   1.000
_cell.angle_alpha   90.00
_cell.angle_beta   90.00
_cell.angle_gamma   90.00
#
_symmetry.space_group_name_H-M   'P 1'
#
loop_
_entity.id
_entity.type
_entity.pdbx_description
1 polymer ?
#
loop_
_entity_poly.entity_id
_entity_poly.type
_entity_poly.pdbx_seq_one_letter_code
_entity_poly.pdbx_strand_id
1 'polypeptide(L)'
;MVARMQAIVTLVCIFITYTIALIILVRCLPPLEDIHSNELKFPKDVNELKRLVHIFHQYQQDHYWHVLVIFVAAYLYKQTFSIPGSVFTNIFAGAVFGLWQGFLLASVLTAAGATSCFLLSKFVTKTIIGYYFPNKMKLLREKAEQNSDGLFFFLLSLRFFPMTPNWFLNVSLPAIGVPITYFFFSVLIGLMPYNYICCQAGLLLSKMTSVHDLLDLNTVLGMIGMAVVAFLPGAIIRNRAKKTK
;
A
#
# COMPACT_ATOMS: atom_id res chain seq x y z
N MET A 1 18.43 26.57 4.91
CA MET A 1 17.24 26.49 5.79
C MET A 1 15.95 26.84 5.03
N VAL A 2 15.93 27.95 4.29
CA VAL A 2 14.79 28.44 3.48
C VAL A 2 14.23 27.40 2.49
N ALA A 3 15.08 26.75 1.68
CA ALA A 3 14.63 25.74 0.72
C ALA A 3 13.97 24.50 1.36
N ARG A 4 14.36 24.14 2.60
CA ARG A 4 13.73 23.03 3.34
C ARG A 4 12.37 23.42 3.87
N MET A 5 12.25 24.65 4.37
CA MET A 5 10.98 25.21 4.85
C MET A 5 9.98 25.32 3.70
N GLN A 6 10.40 25.81 2.53
CA GLN A 6 9.57 25.86 1.33
C GLN A 6 9.10 24.45 0.90
N ALA A 7 9.99 23.46 0.89
CA ALA A 7 9.63 22.08 0.56
C ALA A 7 8.56 21.52 1.53
N ILE A 8 8.73 21.73 2.84
CA ILE A 8 7.76 21.29 3.84
C ILE A 8 6.40 21.99 3.65
N VAL A 9 6.40 23.31 3.41
CA VAL A 9 5.16 24.06 3.15
C VAL A 9 4.46 23.54 1.90
N THR A 10 5.19 23.34 0.80
CA THR A 10 4.63 22.75 -0.43
C THR A 10 4.04 21.36 -0.19
N LEU A 11 4.72 20.51 0.60
CA LEU A 11 4.20 19.19 0.97
C LEU A 11 2.88 19.28 1.71
N VAL A 12 2.81 20.17 2.71
CA VAL A 12 1.62 20.40 3.54
C VAL A 12 0.48 20.94 2.69
N CYS A 13 0.74 21.89 1.79
CA CYS A 13 -0.27 22.39 0.86
C CYS A 13 -0.80 21.28 -0.06
N ILE A 14 0.07 20.46 -0.66
CA ILE A 14 -0.34 19.32 -1.50
C ILE A 14 -1.20 18.34 -0.69
N PHE A 15 -0.78 18.03 0.53
CA PHE A 15 -1.51 17.14 1.44
C PHE A 15 -2.91 17.69 1.78
N ILE A 16 -3.01 18.97 2.14
CA ILE A 16 -4.28 19.64 2.43
C ILE A 16 -5.19 19.61 1.20
N THR A 17 -4.67 19.96 0.02
CA THR A 17 -5.44 19.94 -1.23
C THR A 17 -5.98 18.55 -1.55
N TYR A 18 -5.15 17.50 -1.43
CA TYR A 18 -5.59 16.11 -1.62
C TYR A 18 -6.63 15.69 -0.58
N THR A 19 -6.48 16.14 0.68
CA THR A 19 -7.43 15.85 1.75
C THR A 19 -8.78 16.50 1.47
N ILE A 20 -8.78 17.77 1.08
CA ILE A 20 -9.99 18.51 0.73
C ILE A 20 -10.66 17.87 -0.48
N ALA A 21 -9.90 17.53 -1.54
CA ALA A 21 -10.43 16.85 -2.71
C ALA A 21 -11.07 15.50 -2.35
N LEU A 22 -10.44 14.72 -1.46
CA LEU A 22 -11.00 13.47 -0.96
C LEU A 22 -12.28 13.69 -0.14
N ILE A 23 -12.33 14.72 0.72
CA ILE A 23 -13.53 15.07 1.49
C ILE A 23 -14.65 15.51 0.54
N ILE A 24 -14.38 16.37 -0.43
CA ILE A 24 -15.36 16.82 -1.42
C ILE A 24 -15.88 15.61 -2.21
N LEU A 25 -14.99 14.73 -2.66
CA LEU A 25 -15.37 13.51 -3.37
C LEU A 25 -16.32 12.66 -2.52
N VAL A 26 -16.02 12.47 -1.23
CA VAL A 26 -16.87 11.73 -0.28
C VAL A 26 -18.22 12.42 -0.04
N ARG A 27 -18.27 13.77 -0.09
CA ARG A 27 -19.47 14.58 0.13
C ARG A 27 -20.35 14.75 -1.11
N CYS A 28 -19.78 14.64 -2.31
CA CYS A 28 -20.48 14.73 -3.58
C CYS A 28 -21.19 13.42 -3.99
N LEU A 29 -21.07 12.37 -3.18
CA LEU A 29 -21.77 11.12 -3.44
C LEU A 29 -23.26 11.23 -3.07
N PRO A 30 -24.14 10.53 -3.81
CA PRO A 30 -25.53 10.40 -3.40
C PRO A 30 -25.58 9.89 -1.95
N PRO A 31 -26.46 10.47 -1.11
CA PRO A 31 -26.61 10.00 0.26
C PRO A 31 -26.93 8.51 0.20
N LEU A 32 -26.18 7.74 0.98
CA LEU A 32 -26.47 6.34 1.25
C LEU A 32 -27.86 6.33 1.90
N GLU A 33 -28.93 6.08 1.14
CA GLU A 33 -30.31 6.14 1.66
C GLU A 33 -30.52 5.20 2.87
N ASP A 34 -29.65 4.19 3.05
CA ASP A 34 -29.76 3.19 4.12
C ASP A 34 -28.54 3.04 5.06
N ILE A 35 -27.49 3.87 4.96
CA ILE A 35 -26.37 3.80 5.93
C ILE A 35 -26.45 4.97 6.90
N HIS A 36 -26.94 4.70 8.12
CA HIS A 36 -26.80 5.62 9.24
C HIS A 36 -25.33 6.01 9.41
N SER A 37 -25.01 7.30 9.26
CA SER A 37 -23.67 7.91 9.27
C SER A 37 -22.81 7.62 10.52
N ASN A 38 -23.35 6.92 11.52
CA ASN A 38 -22.62 6.39 12.66
C ASN A 38 -21.87 5.06 12.38
N GLU A 39 -22.12 4.38 11.25
CA GLU A 39 -21.53 3.07 10.90
C GLU A 39 -20.29 3.15 9.98
N LEU A 40 -19.98 4.33 9.41
CA LEU A 40 -18.78 4.58 8.59
C LEU A 40 -17.51 4.82 9.43
N LYS A 41 -17.33 4.06 10.50
CA LYS A 41 -16.09 4.10 11.30
C LYS A 41 -15.12 3.04 10.79
N PHE A 42 -13.82 3.34 10.90
CA PHE A 42 -12.78 2.36 10.60
C PHE A 42 -13.01 1.15 11.52
N PRO A 43 -13.26 -0.05 10.97
CA PRO A 43 -13.71 -1.18 11.76
C PRO A 43 -12.62 -1.53 12.79
N LYS A 44 -13.01 -1.56 14.06
CA LYS A 44 -12.12 -1.89 15.19
C LYS A 44 -12.19 -3.37 15.54
N ASP A 45 -13.23 -4.05 15.07
CA ASP A 45 -13.49 -5.47 15.31
C ASP A 45 -13.89 -6.19 14.00
N VAL A 46 -13.68 -7.51 13.97
CA VAL A 46 -13.93 -8.36 12.79
C VAL A 46 -15.42 -8.43 12.46
N ASN A 47 -16.29 -8.32 13.48
CA ASN A 47 -17.75 -8.23 13.27
C ASN A 47 -18.17 -6.93 12.59
N GLU A 48 -17.50 -5.82 12.93
CA GLU A 48 -17.71 -4.50 12.31
C GLU A 48 -17.23 -4.51 10.85
N LEU A 49 -16.10 -5.19 10.58
CA LEU A 49 -15.60 -5.41 9.23
C LEU A 49 -16.56 -6.25 8.39
N LYS A 50 -17.16 -7.31 8.94
CA LYS A 50 -18.15 -8.13 8.23
C LYS A 50 -19.43 -7.36 7.88
N ARG A 51 -19.96 -6.55 8.81
CA ARG A 51 -21.11 -5.67 8.51
C ARG A 51 -20.76 -4.66 7.42
N LEU A 52 -19.60 -4.03 7.52
CA LEU A 52 -19.15 -3.05 6.54
C LEU A 52 -18.97 -3.71 5.16
N VAL A 53 -18.41 -4.92 5.10
CA VAL A 53 -18.28 -5.71 3.86
C VAL A 53 -19.63 -6.15 3.30
N HIS A 54 -20.59 -6.61 4.12
CA HIS A 54 -21.93 -7.02 3.67
C HIS A 54 -22.72 -5.84 3.11
N ILE A 55 -22.71 -4.70 3.82
CA ILE A 55 -23.36 -3.46 3.39
C ILE A 55 -22.72 -2.94 2.10
N PHE A 56 -21.39 -2.98 2.00
CA PHE A 56 -20.69 -2.61 0.76
C PHE A 56 -20.98 -3.55 -0.40
N HIS A 57 -21.16 -4.86 -0.16
CA HIS A 57 -21.49 -5.82 -1.21
C HIS A 57 -22.90 -5.59 -1.77
N GLN A 58 -23.86 -5.26 -0.90
CA GLN A 58 -25.23 -4.91 -1.27
C GLN A 58 -25.27 -3.55 -2.00
N TYR A 59 -24.55 -2.53 -1.50
CA TYR A 59 -24.45 -1.21 -2.13
C TYR A 59 -23.65 -1.21 -3.45
N GLN A 60 -22.69 -2.12 -3.61
CA GLN A 60 -21.93 -2.29 -4.85
C GLN A 60 -22.83 -2.76 -6.00
N GLN A 61 -23.91 -3.48 -5.74
CA GLN A 61 -24.85 -3.91 -6.79
C GLN A 61 -25.61 -2.73 -7.41
N ASP A 62 -25.94 -1.70 -6.61
CA ASP A 62 -26.67 -0.52 -7.08
C ASP A 62 -25.73 0.62 -7.51
N HIS A 63 -24.52 0.70 -6.95
CA HIS A 63 -23.60 1.84 -7.12
C HIS A 63 -22.12 1.44 -7.27
N TYR A 64 -21.82 0.39 -8.04
CA TYR A 64 -20.46 -0.12 -8.29
C TYR A 64 -19.41 0.98 -8.58
N TRP A 65 -19.71 1.89 -9.51
CA TRP A 65 -18.77 2.95 -9.93
C TRP A 65 -18.42 3.92 -8.81
N HIS A 66 -19.36 4.18 -7.89
CA HIS A 66 -19.13 5.06 -6.75
C HIS A 66 -18.15 4.45 -5.76
N VAL A 67 -18.38 3.18 -5.39
CA VAL A 67 -17.48 2.43 -4.50
C VAL A 67 -16.08 2.34 -5.12
N LEU A 68 -16.00 2.08 -6.43
CA LEU A 68 -14.73 2.03 -7.15
C LEU A 68 -13.98 3.37 -7.10
N VAL A 69 -14.65 4.49 -7.38
CA VAL A 69 -14.02 5.82 -7.40
C VAL A 69 -13.49 6.21 -6.02
N ILE A 70 -14.28 6.02 -4.95
CA ILE A 70 -13.82 6.28 -3.58
C ILE A 70 -12.64 5.39 -3.22
N PHE A 71 -12.75 4.09 -3.53
CA PHE A 71 -11.70 3.13 -3.24
C PHE A 71 -10.39 3.52 -3.95
N VAL A 72 -10.45 3.82 -5.24
CA VAL A 72 -9.29 4.30 -6.03
C VAL A 72 -8.70 5.57 -5.43
N ALA A 73 -9.53 6.57 -5.12
CA ALA A 73 -9.07 7.84 -4.56
C ALA A 73 -8.41 7.66 -3.19
N ALA A 74 -9.03 6.91 -2.29
CA ALA A 74 -8.50 6.62 -0.96
C ALA A 74 -7.20 5.79 -1.03
N TYR A 75 -7.14 4.81 -1.95
CA TYR A 75 -5.94 4.02 -2.19
C TYR A 75 -4.79 4.91 -2.65
N LEU A 76 -5.01 5.70 -3.71
CA LEU A 76 -3.99 6.58 -4.26
C LEU A 76 -3.54 7.63 -3.24
N TYR A 77 -4.47 8.21 -2.48
CA TYR A 77 -4.16 9.14 -1.39
C TYR A 77 -3.21 8.49 -0.38
N LYS A 78 -3.60 7.34 0.18
CA LYS A 78 -2.82 6.61 1.17
C LYS A 78 -1.42 6.25 0.65
N GLN A 79 -1.36 5.74 -0.58
CA GLN A 79 -0.13 5.27 -1.19
C GLN A 79 0.80 6.44 -1.56
N THR A 80 0.26 7.56 -2.02
CA THR A 80 1.01 8.78 -2.38
C THR A 80 1.71 9.38 -1.16
N PHE A 81 1.01 9.42 -0.02
CA PHE A 81 1.56 9.92 1.24
C PHE A 81 2.28 8.83 2.06
N SER A 82 2.49 7.64 1.49
CA SER A 82 3.17 6.52 2.15
C SER A 82 2.59 6.16 3.53
N ILE A 83 1.27 6.31 3.69
CA ILE A 83 0.57 5.99 4.94
C ILE A 83 0.51 4.46 5.09
N PRO A 84 0.94 3.90 6.23
CA PRO A 84 1.01 2.45 6.42
C PRO A 84 -0.37 1.77 6.37
N GLY A 85 -0.37 0.46 6.11
CA GLY A 85 -1.57 -0.39 6.13
C GLY A 85 -2.05 -0.86 4.76
N SER A 86 -1.20 -0.89 3.74
CA SER A 86 -1.57 -1.42 2.40
C SER A 86 -2.14 -2.83 2.44
N VAL A 87 -1.75 -3.65 3.44
CA VAL A 87 -2.31 -4.98 3.70
C VAL A 87 -3.84 -4.92 3.74
N PHE A 88 -4.40 -4.04 4.58
CA PHE A 88 -5.84 -3.92 4.78
C PHE A 88 -6.56 -3.44 3.51
N THR A 89 -5.94 -2.52 2.77
CA THR A 89 -6.54 -1.99 1.53
C THR A 89 -6.57 -3.05 0.43
N ASN A 90 -5.55 -3.91 0.35
CA ASN A 90 -5.52 -5.03 -0.59
C ASN A 90 -6.50 -6.15 -0.20
N ILE A 91 -6.61 -6.46 1.10
CA ILE A 91 -7.63 -7.39 1.60
C ILE A 91 -9.02 -6.88 1.26
N PHE A 92 -9.30 -5.59 1.49
CA PHE A 92 -10.56 -4.97 1.12
C PHE A 92 -10.83 -5.07 -0.39
N ALA A 93 -9.81 -4.83 -1.23
CA ALA A 93 -9.92 -4.98 -2.67
C ALA A 93 -10.40 -6.38 -3.08
N GLY A 94 -9.80 -7.42 -2.49
CA GLY A 94 -10.18 -8.82 -2.77
C GLY A 94 -11.55 -9.22 -2.19
N ALA A 95 -11.94 -8.65 -1.06
CA ALA A 95 -13.24 -8.90 -0.44
C ALA A 95 -14.40 -8.27 -1.24
N VAL A 96 -14.21 -7.05 -1.76
CA VAL A 96 -15.25 -6.28 -2.46
C VAL A 96 -15.29 -6.57 -3.96
N PHE A 97 -14.14 -6.61 -4.64
CA PHE A 97 -14.09 -6.78 -6.10
C PHE A 97 -13.81 -8.23 -6.52
N GLY A 98 -13.61 -9.14 -5.56
CA GLY A 98 -13.17 -10.51 -5.82
C GLY A 98 -11.68 -10.60 -6.14
N LEU A 99 -11.16 -11.83 -6.27
CA LEU A 99 -9.73 -12.08 -6.40
C LEU A 99 -9.12 -11.38 -7.62
N TRP A 100 -9.56 -11.70 -8.83
CA TRP A 100 -8.88 -11.25 -10.05
C TRP A 100 -9.00 -9.74 -10.28
N GLN A 101 -10.20 -9.18 -10.12
CA GLN A 101 -10.41 -7.74 -10.28
C GLN A 101 -9.71 -6.96 -9.15
N GLY A 102 -9.88 -7.40 -7.90
CA GLY A 102 -9.23 -6.79 -6.74
C GLY A 102 -7.71 -6.82 -6.83
N PHE A 103 -7.13 -7.96 -7.25
CA PHE A 103 -5.69 -8.13 -7.46
C PHE A 103 -5.13 -7.19 -8.54
N LEU A 104 -5.76 -7.15 -9.72
CA LEU A 104 -5.30 -6.31 -10.82
C LEU A 104 -5.43 -4.84 -10.45
N LEU A 105 -6.57 -4.45 -9.89
CA LEU A 105 -6.82 -3.09 -9.43
C LEU A 105 -5.81 -2.68 -8.35
N ALA A 106 -5.63 -3.48 -7.31
CA ALA A 106 -4.67 -3.20 -6.24
C ALA A 106 -3.24 -3.09 -6.77
N SER A 107 -2.85 -3.92 -7.74
CA SER A 107 -1.50 -3.88 -8.34
C SER A 107 -1.26 -2.60 -9.13
N VAL A 108 -2.22 -2.20 -9.96
CA VAL A 108 -2.15 -0.94 -10.72
C VAL A 108 -2.16 0.26 -9.76
N LEU A 109 -3.06 0.29 -8.77
CA LEU A 109 -3.14 1.38 -7.80
C LEU A 109 -1.89 1.48 -6.91
N THR A 110 -1.29 0.34 -6.55
CA THR A 110 -0.01 0.31 -5.81
C THR A 110 1.10 0.95 -6.63
N ALA A 111 1.23 0.58 -7.91
CA ALA A 111 2.25 1.13 -8.79
C ALA A 111 2.02 2.62 -9.07
N ALA A 112 0.79 3.02 -9.38
CA ALA A 112 0.41 4.40 -9.63
C ALA A 112 0.64 5.28 -8.39
N GLY A 113 0.12 4.89 -7.23
CA GLY A 113 0.30 5.65 -5.99
C GLY A 113 1.74 5.71 -5.51
N ALA A 114 2.51 4.62 -5.66
CA ALA A 114 3.96 4.64 -5.36
C ALA A 114 4.70 5.60 -6.29
N THR A 115 4.28 5.69 -7.54
CA THR A 115 4.85 6.61 -8.54
C THR A 115 4.51 8.06 -8.23
N SER A 116 3.29 8.35 -7.76
CA SER A 116 2.94 9.67 -7.23
C SER A 116 3.81 10.03 -6.02
N CYS A 117 4.05 9.09 -5.10
CA CYS A 117 4.96 9.29 -3.97
C CYS A 117 6.40 9.55 -4.43
N PHE A 118 6.88 8.81 -5.44
CA PHE A 118 8.19 8.99 -6.05
C PHE A 118 8.34 10.40 -6.66
N LEU A 119 7.34 10.85 -7.42
CA LEU A 119 7.32 12.17 -8.03
C LEU A 119 7.31 13.27 -6.97
N LEU A 120 6.43 13.16 -5.97
CA LEU A 120 6.36 14.09 -4.85
C LEU A 120 7.71 14.18 -4.13
N SER A 121 8.34 13.03 -3.88
CA SER A 121 9.64 12.94 -3.21
C SER A 121 10.79 13.50 -4.05
N LYS A 122 10.72 13.37 -5.38
CA LYS A 122 11.69 13.93 -6.31
C LYS A 122 11.76 15.46 -6.21
N PHE A 123 10.63 16.13 -6.06
CA PHE A 123 10.56 17.59 -5.96
C PHE A 123 10.77 18.11 -4.54
N VAL A 124 10.30 17.39 -3.52
CA VAL A 124 10.16 17.92 -2.17
C VAL A 124 11.12 17.30 -1.16
N THR A 125 11.40 15.99 -1.29
CA THR A 125 11.94 15.20 -0.18
C THR A 125 13.42 14.82 -0.35
N LYS A 126 14.04 15.12 -1.50
CA LYS A 126 15.46 14.84 -1.77
C LYS A 126 16.38 15.39 -0.67
N THR A 127 16.10 16.61 -0.19
CA THR A 127 16.90 17.29 0.85
C THR A 127 16.61 16.77 2.27
N ILE A 128 15.41 16.23 2.51
CA ILE A 128 14.96 15.77 3.83
C ILE A 128 15.48 14.36 4.09
N ILE A 129 15.27 13.42 3.16
CA ILE A 129 15.65 12.01 3.35
C ILE A 129 17.17 11.84 3.48
N GLY A 130 17.95 12.65 2.75
CA GLY A 130 19.41 12.65 2.82
C GLY A 130 19.95 13.15 4.16
N TYR A 131 19.18 13.97 4.88
CA TYR A 131 19.56 14.47 6.21
C TYR A 131 19.23 13.48 7.33
N TYR A 132 18.03 12.87 7.30
CA TYR A 132 17.59 11.94 8.34
C TYR A 132 18.19 10.53 8.19
N PHE A 133 18.47 10.08 6.96
CA PHE A 133 18.96 8.72 6.70
C PHE A 133 20.19 8.68 5.78
N PRO A 134 21.27 9.44 6.06
CA PRO A 134 22.42 9.57 5.17
C PRO A 134 23.11 8.22 4.92
N ASN A 135 23.31 7.41 5.97
CA ASN A 135 23.98 6.11 5.87
C ASN A 135 23.20 5.11 5.01
N LYS A 136 21.87 5.08 5.16
CA LYS A 136 21.01 4.19 4.35
C LYS A 136 20.95 4.65 2.89
N MET A 137 20.98 5.97 2.64
CA MET A 137 21.05 6.54 1.29
C MET A 137 22.35 6.23 0.60
N LYS A 138 23.47 6.36 1.31
CA LYS A 138 24.78 5.99 0.78
C LYS A 138 24.83 4.50 0.42
N LEU A 139 24.39 3.62 1.31
CA LEU A 139 24.34 2.18 1.05
C LEU A 139 23.42 1.83 -0.13
N LEU A 140 22.23 2.45 -0.22
CA LEU A 140 21.30 2.19 -1.32
C LEU A 140 21.88 2.66 -2.66
N ARG A 141 22.55 3.82 -2.68
CA ARG A 141 23.23 4.36 -3.85
C ARG A 141 24.38 3.45 -4.29
N GLU A 142 25.28 3.08 -3.37
CA GLU A 142 26.40 2.18 -3.67
C GLU A 142 25.93 0.85 -4.25
N LYS A 143 24.89 0.25 -3.65
CA LYS A 143 24.30 -0.99 -4.18
C LYS A 143 23.65 -0.81 -5.54
N ALA A 144 22.97 0.32 -5.78
CA ALA A 144 22.37 0.61 -7.08
C ALA A 144 23.45 0.84 -8.17
N GLU A 145 24.55 1.51 -7.82
CA GLU A 145 25.70 1.75 -8.71
C GLU A 145 26.43 0.43 -9.04
N GLN A 146 26.65 -0.43 -8.03
CA GLN A 146 27.22 -1.78 -8.20
C GLN A 146 26.34 -2.69 -9.08
N ASN A 147 25.03 -2.49 -9.09
CA ASN A 147 24.09 -3.28 -9.88
C ASN A 147 23.53 -2.47 -11.06
N SER A 148 24.30 -1.52 -11.59
CA SER A 148 23.86 -0.61 -12.66
C SER A 148 23.45 -1.35 -13.94
N ASP A 149 24.20 -2.39 -14.33
CA ASP A 149 23.88 -3.26 -15.49
C ASP A 149 22.55 -4.02 -15.34
N GLY A 150 22.13 -4.25 -14.09
CA GLY A 150 20.93 -5.00 -13.73
C GLY A 150 19.97 -4.22 -12.83
N LEU A 151 19.92 -2.89 -12.97
CA LEU A 151 19.26 -2.02 -12.00
C LEU A 151 17.80 -2.41 -11.77
N PHE A 152 17.08 -2.75 -12.84
CA PHE A 152 15.69 -3.20 -12.76
C PHE A 152 15.53 -4.46 -11.89
N PHE A 153 16.36 -5.49 -12.10
CA PHE A 153 16.33 -6.74 -11.32
C PHE A 153 16.75 -6.52 -9.87
N PHE A 154 17.71 -5.62 -9.64
CA PHE A 154 18.06 -5.19 -8.29
C PHE A 154 16.86 -4.56 -7.57
N LEU A 155 16.16 -3.62 -8.21
CA LEU A 155 14.95 -3.01 -7.64
C LEU A 155 13.84 -4.02 -7.39
N LEU A 156 13.65 -4.96 -8.32
CA LEU A 156 12.69 -6.04 -8.18
C LEU A 156 12.99 -6.92 -6.96
N SER A 157 14.27 -7.26 -6.76
CA SER A 157 14.73 -8.03 -5.59
C SER A 157 14.42 -7.31 -4.27
N LEU A 158 14.56 -5.97 -4.23
CA LEU A 158 14.24 -5.18 -3.03
C LEU A 158 12.74 -5.20 -2.68
N ARG A 159 11.87 -5.46 -3.67
CA ARG A 159 10.41 -5.54 -3.47
C ARG A 159 9.98 -6.96 -3.11
N PHE A 160 10.55 -7.97 -3.75
CA PHE A 160 10.29 -9.37 -3.38
C PHE A 160 10.84 -9.74 -2.00
N PHE A 161 11.99 -9.19 -1.63
CA PHE A 161 12.60 -9.39 -0.32
C PHE A 161 12.48 -8.08 0.47
N PRO A 162 11.39 -7.88 1.23
CA PRO A 162 11.06 -6.62 1.90
C PRO A 162 11.94 -6.34 3.13
N MET A 163 13.26 -6.39 2.97
CA MET A 163 14.23 -5.94 3.99
C MET A 163 14.13 -4.44 4.21
N THR A 164 13.78 -3.72 3.15
CA THR A 164 13.66 -2.27 3.15
C THR A 164 12.18 -1.90 3.07
N PRO A 165 11.69 -1.01 3.96
CA PRO A 165 10.31 -0.58 3.91
C PRO A 165 9.93 0.02 2.55
N ASN A 166 8.76 -0.33 2.02
CA ASN A 166 8.31 0.16 0.72
C ASN A 166 8.22 1.69 0.66
N TRP A 167 7.75 2.34 1.74
CA TRP A 167 7.70 3.80 1.84
C TRP A 167 9.08 4.43 1.65
N PHE A 168 10.11 3.81 2.24
CA PHE A 168 11.48 4.32 2.16
C PHE A 168 11.97 4.25 0.72
N LEU A 169 11.82 3.10 0.06
CA LEU A 169 12.19 2.95 -1.34
C LEU A 169 11.47 3.97 -2.25
N ASN A 170 10.17 4.22 -2.02
CA ASN A 170 9.40 5.18 -2.81
C ASN A 170 9.95 6.62 -2.69
N VAL A 171 10.40 6.99 -1.50
CA VAL A 171 10.96 8.34 -1.22
C VAL A 171 12.43 8.46 -1.64
N SER A 172 13.18 7.36 -1.57
CA SER A 172 14.64 7.37 -1.68
C SER A 172 15.18 7.08 -3.08
N LEU A 173 14.52 6.22 -3.85
CA LEU A 173 14.91 5.93 -5.23
C LEU A 173 14.92 7.17 -6.17
N PRO A 174 14.03 8.19 -6.03
CA PRO A 174 14.16 9.40 -6.84
C PRO A 174 15.39 10.23 -6.44
N ALA A 175 15.82 10.18 -5.17
CA ALA A 175 16.98 10.93 -4.70
C ALA A 175 18.31 10.41 -5.26
N ILE A 176 18.40 9.10 -5.54
CA ILE A 176 19.56 8.46 -6.19
C ILE A 176 19.49 8.49 -7.72
N GLY A 177 18.40 9.00 -8.31
CA GLY A 177 18.28 9.19 -9.76
C GLY A 177 17.78 7.98 -10.55
N VAL A 178 17.06 7.04 -9.92
CA VAL A 178 16.48 5.89 -10.64
C VAL A 178 15.44 6.36 -11.68
N PRO A 179 15.42 5.78 -12.90
CA PRO A 179 14.38 6.06 -13.88
C PRO A 179 12.99 5.68 -13.38
N ILE A 180 12.00 6.54 -13.63
CA ILE A 180 10.61 6.32 -13.21
C ILE A 180 10.00 5.04 -13.80
N THR A 181 10.41 4.66 -15.01
CA THR A 181 9.97 3.44 -15.70
C THR A 181 10.40 2.19 -14.94
N TYR A 182 11.68 2.09 -14.58
CA TYR A 182 12.21 0.99 -13.77
C TYR A 182 11.54 0.96 -12.39
N PHE A 183 11.32 2.13 -11.78
CA PHE A 183 10.58 2.23 -10.53
C PHE A 183 9.16 1.69 -10.66
N PHE A 184 8.38 2.16 -11.64
CA PHE A 184 6.98 1.76 -11.85
C PHE A 184 6.85 0.25 -12.04
N PHE A 185 7.61 -0.33 -12.96
CA PHE A 185 7.53 -1.78 -13.24
C PHE A 185 8.07 -2.63 -12.09
N SER A 186 9.10 -2.15 -11.37
CA SER A 186 9.60 -2.89 -10.20
C SER A 186 8.57 -2.95 -9.07
N VAL A 187 7.78 -1.88 -8.87
CA VAL A 187 6.67 -1.87 -7.92
C VAL A 187 5.52 -2.73 -8.42
N LEU A 188 5.13 -2.58 -9.69
CA LEU A 188 4.02 -3.32 -10.28
C LEU A 188 4.25 -4.83 -10.18
N ILE A 189 5.39 -5.31 -10.67
CA ILE A 189 5.72 -6.75 -10.73
C ILE A 189 6.17 -7.25 -9.36
N GLY A 190 7.04 -6.50 -8.67
CA GLY A 190 7.65 -6.93 -7.41
C GLY A 190 6.66 -7.07 -6.25
N LEU A 191 5.54 -6.34 -6.29
CA LEU A 191 4.50 -6.43 -5.27
C LEU A 191 3.28 -7.25 -5.71
N MET A 192 3.23 -7.80 -6.93
CA MET A 192 2.11 -8.67 -7.35
C MET A 192 1.90 -9.85 -6.40
N PRO A 193 2.94 -10.61 -5.97
CA PRO A 193 2.71 -11.76 -5.09
C PRO A 193 2.09 -11.35 -3.76
N TYR A 194 2.56 -10.24 -3.20
CA TYR A 194 2.01 -9.67 -1.98
C TYR A 194 0.55 -9.22 -2.18
N ASN A 195 0.26 -8.50 -3.26
CA ASN A 195 -1.10 -8.05 -3.56
C ASN A 195 -2.05 -9.23 -3.77
N TYR A 196 -1.61 -10.27 -4.48
CA TYR A 196 -2.37 -11.49 -4.72
C TYR A 196 -2.71 -12.20 -3.41
N ILE A 197 -1.73 -12.43 -2.53
CA ILE A 197 -1.95 -13.08 -1.24
C ILE A 197 -2.93 -12.28 -0.39
N CYS A 198 -2.80 -10.95 -0.33
CA CYS A 198 -3.74 -10.11 0.40
C CYS A 198 -5.15 -10.13 -0.19
N CYS A 199 -5.29 -10.05 -1.52
CA CYS A 199 -6.61 -10.12 -2.17
C CYS A 199 -7.26 -11.50 -1.98
N GLN A 200 -6.47 -12.57 -2.04
CA GLN A 200 -6.94 -13.93 -1.76
C GLN A 200 -7.43 -14.08 -0.33
N ALA A 201 -6.69 -13.51 0.64
CA ALA A 201 -7.14 -13.46 2.03
C ALA A 201 -8.48 -12.70 2.16
N GLY A 202 -8.63 -11.58 1.45
CA GLY A 202 -9.88 -10.83 1.36
C GLY A 202 -11.06 -11.62 0.81
N LEU A 203 -10.85 -12.36 -0.27
CA LEU A 203 -11.88 -13.23 -0.86
C LEU A 203 -12.27 -14.37 0.08
N LEU A 204 -11.31 -14.96 0.79
CA LEU A 204 -11.60 -16.00 1.78
C LEU A 204 -12.41 -15.43 2.94
N LEU A 205 -12.03 -14.24 3.42
CA LEU A 205 -12.76 -13.53 4.48
C LEU A 205 -14.20 -13.20 4.08
N SER A 206 -14.46 -12.78 2.84
CA SER A 206 -15.82 -12.42 2.39
C SER A 206 -16.74 -13.64 2.25
N LYS A 207 -16.18 -14.84 2.02
CA LYS A 207 -16.93 -16.10 1.95
C LYS A 207 -17.26 -16.70 3.32
N MET A 208 -16.63 -16.24 4.40
CA MET A 208 -16.84 -16.81 5.75
C MET A 208 -18.03 -16.15 6.45
N THR A 209 -19.16 -16.85 6.47
CA THR A 209 -20.43 -16.37 7.03
C THR A 209 -20.49 -16.40 8.57
N SER A 210 -19.68 -17.23 9.25
CA SER A 210 -19.69 -17.34 10.72
C SER A 210 -18.40 -16.84 11.39
N VAL A 211 -18.50 -16.37 12.64
CA VAL A 211 -17.35 -16.02 13.50
C VAL A 211 -16.65 -17.30 14.02
N HIS A 212 -17.35 -18.44 14.01
CA HIS A 212 -16.79 -19.74 14.37
C HIS A 212 -15.82 -20.25 13.30
N ASP A 213 -16.04 -19.94 12.02
CA ASP A 213 -15.12 -20.28 10.91
C ASP A 213 -13.81 -19.48 10.96
N LEU A 214 -13.80 -18.34 11.67
CA LEU A 214 -12.58 -17.55 11.91
C LEU A 214 -11.67 -18.20 12.96
N LEU A 215 -12.24 -18.94 13.90
CA LEU A 215 -11.51 -19.73 14.91
C LEU A 215 -11.22 -21.16 14.43
N ASP A 216 -11.75 -21.52 13.26
CA ASP A 216 -11.47 -22.82 12.67
C ASP A 216 -9.96 -22.93 12.39
N LEU A 217 -9.37 -24.04 12.83
CA LEU A 217 -7.93 -24.18 12.97
C LEU A 217 -7.22 -23.99 11.62
N ASN A 218 -7.86 -24.40 10.52
CA ASN A 218 -7.37 -24.26 9.15
C ASN A 218 -7.33 -22.79 8.69
N THR A 219 -8.30 -21.97 9.09
CA THR A 219 -8.37 -20.55 8.72
C THR A 219 -7.33 -19.74 9.50
N VAL A 220 -7.21 -20.00 10.80
CA VAL A 220 -6.18 -19.40 11.65
C VAL A 220 -4.79 -19.81 11.20
N LEU A 221 -4.57 -21.10 10.90
CA LEU A 221 -3.30 -21.59 10.35
C LEU A 221 -3.02 -21.01 8.95
N GLY A 222 -4.04 -20.78 8.12
CA GLY A 222 -3.90 -20.11 6.83
C GLY A 222 -3.48 -18.65 6.98
N MET A 223 -4.09 -17.90 7.90
CA MET A 223 -3.74 -16.49 8.17
C MET A 223 -2.38 -16.35 8.85
N ILE A 224 -2.07 -17.20 9.83
CA ILE A 224 -0.74 -17.30 10.45
C ILE A 224 0.26 -17.74 9.40
N GLY A 225 -0.07 -18.71 8.54
CA GLY A 225 0.77 -19.19 7.45
C GLY A 225 1.09 -18.09 6.45
N MET A 226 0.11 -17.29 6.03
CA MET A 226 0.33 -16.14 5.15
C MET A 226 1.15 -15.04 5.81
N ALA A 227 0.89 -14.74 7.09
CA ALA A 227 1.70 -13.79 7.86
C ALA A 227 3.14 -14.30 8.00
N VAL A 228 3.32 -15.56 8.36
CA VAL A 228 4.62 -16.23 8.49
C VAL A 228 5.33 -16.24 7.15
N VAL A 229 4.71 -16.60 6.03
CA VAL A 229 5.31 -16.52 4.68
C VAL A 229 5.69 -15.08 4.31
N ALA A 230 4.88 -14.09 4.66
CA ALA A 230 5.20 -12.68 4.43
C ALA A 230 6.39 -12.18 5.28
N PHE A 231 6.57 -12.72 6.50
CA PHE A 231 7.61 -12.30 7.46
C PHE A 231 8.86 -13.19 7.47
N LEU A 232 8.79 -14.44 6.99
CA LEU A 232 9.85 -15.45 6.99
C LEU A 232 11.10 -15.00 6.24
N PRO A 233 11.01 -14.45 5.01
CA PRO A 233 12.18 -13.98 4.29
C PRO A 233 12.92 -12.90 5.10
N GLY A 234 12.16 -11.96 5.67
CA GLY A 234 12.65 -10.88 6.55
C GLY A 234 13.39 -11.38 7.79
N ALA A 235 12.80 -12.35 8.50
CA ALA A 235 13.37 -12.91 9.73
C ALA A 235 14.62 -13.77 9.48
N ILE A 236 14.60 -14.60 8.42
CA ILE A 236 15.73 -15.48 8.06
C ILE A 236 16.95 -14.64 7.68
N ILE A 237 16.76 -13.57 6.91
CA ILE A 237 17.87 -12.72 6.47
C ILE A 237 18.36 -11.81 7.61
N ARG A 238 17.46 -11.32 8.49
CA ARG A 238 17.87 -10.58 9.71
C ARG A 238 18.75 -11.43 10.62
N ASN A 239 18.46 -12.73 10.73
CA ASN A 239 19.25 -13.65 11.54
C ASN A 239 20.58 -14.03 10.88
N ARG A 240 20.64 -14.10 9.54
CA ARG A 240 21.91 -14.29 8.82
C ARG A 240 22.81 -13.06 8.92
N ALA A 241 22.26 -11.85 8.78
CA ALA A 241 23.02 -10.60 8.91
C ALA A 241 23.58 -10.35 10.33
N LYS A 242 22.96 -10.94 11.37
CA LYS A 242 23.48 -10.93 12.75
C LYS A 242 24.56 -11.98 13.01
N LYS A 243 24.66 -13.04 12.21
CA LYS A 243 25.67 -14.11 12.36
C LYS A 243 26.98 -13.83 11.60
N THR A 244 27.00 -12.81 10.75
CA THR A 244 28.18 -12.40 9.96
C THR A 244 28.85 -11.12 10.50
N LYS A 245 28.47 -10.70 11.71
CA LYS A 245 29.17 -9.69 12.52
C LYS A 245 29.73 -10.39 13.75
#